data_AF-A0ABD2PHZ7-F1
#
_entry.id   AF-A0ABD2PHZ7-F1
#
_cell.length_a   1.000
_cell.length_b   1.000
_cell.length_c   1.000
_cell.angle_alpha   90.00
_cell.angle_beta   90.00
_cell.angle_gamma   90.00
#
_symmetry.space_group_name_H-M   'P 1'
#
loop_
_entity.id
_entity.type
_entity.pdbx_description
1 polymer ?
#
loop_
_entity_poly.entity_id
_entity_poly.type
_entity_poly.pdbx_seq_one_letter_code
_entity_poly.pdbx_strand_id
1 'polypeptide(L)'
;MSVCLESSRSRDGLKLPLLNRSRSEPGPPTLKLISSTPPKRCKLETASVSLPASPCAESASIQRSLILKKVKYLEPDGLKQKLENCRPKNYVLLDCRSFTAYNLSHIIGAINVNCSDRYNRKRLQRGKATLADLTSSKESKEILKKMSHKEVIVYDESTSDKERITVTHPLFLVLSSIVEENKQPVLLLGEC
;
A
#
# COMPACT_ATOMS: atom_id res chain seq x y z
N MET A 1 -36.60 -0.41 -43.27
CA MET A 1 -36.42 0.93 -43.87
C MET A 1 -35.81 1.85 -42.83
N SER A 2 -34.96 2.76 -43.30
CA SER A 2 -34.26 3.85 -42.61
C SER A 2 -32.97 3.56 -41.85
N VAL A 3 -31.89 3.77 -42.60
CA VAL A 3 -30.57 4.25 -42.20
C VAL A 3 -30.61 5.64 -41.55
N CYS A 4 -29.59 5.96 -40.75
CA CYS A 4 -28.91 7.25 -40.53
C CYS A 4 -28.01 7.11 -39.29
N LEU A 5 -26.84 7.74 -39.09
CA LEU A 5 -25.74 8.32 -39.89
C LEU A 5 -24.76 8.85 -38.80
N GLU A 6 -23.45 8.77 -39.05
CA GLU A 6 -22.38 9.14 -38.11
C GLU A 6 -22.45 10.56 -37.52
N SER A 7 -21.84 10.75 -36.34
CA SER A 7 -21.14 12.01 -36.05
C SER A 7 -19.92 11.75 -35.15
N SER A 8 -18.77 11.68 -35.81
CA SER A 8 -17.43 11.88 -35.27
C SER A 8 -17.32 13.29 -34.70
N ARG A 9 -17.14 13.41 -33.37
CA ARG A 9 -16.78 14.68 -32.72
C ARG A 9 -15.29 14.71 -32.42
N SER A 10 -14.58 15.51 -33.22
CA SER A 10 -13.21 15.96 -32.98
C SER A 10 -13.15 16.72 -31.64
N ARG A 11 -12.18 16.39 -30.78
CA ARG A 11 -11.93 17.11 -29.52
C ARG A 11 -10.85 18.17 -29.76
N ASP A 12 -11.28 19.33 -30.24
CA ASP A 12 -10.45 20.53 -30.28
C ASP A 12 -10.23 21.11 -28.87
N GLY A 13 -8.98 21.48 -28.59
CA GLY A 13 -8.65 22.62 -27.73
C GLY A 13 -8.52 22.38 -26.23
N LEU A 14 -7.44 21.75 -25.78
CA LEU A 14 -6.89 22.01 -24.44
C LEU A 14 -5.65 22.89 -24.57
N LYS A 15 -5.88 24.21 -24.60
CA LYS A 15 -4.84 25.24 -24.60
C LYS A 15 -4.33 25.37 -23.16
N LEU A 16 -3.18 24.75 -22.87
CA LEU A 16 -2.48 24.93 -21.60
C LEU A 16 -1.95 26.39 -21.53
N PRO A 17 -2.25 27.17 -20.48
CA PRO A 17 -1.61 28.46 -20.29
C PRO A 17 -0.13 28.21 -19.95
N LEU A 18 0.74 28.58 -20.90
CA LEU A 18 2.18 28.66 -20.73
C LEU A 18 2.46 29.59 -19.54
N LEU A 19 3.06 29.03 -18.49
CA LEU A 19 3.68 29.80 -17.41
C LEU A 19 4.75 30.71 -18.01
N ASN A 20 4.48 32.02 -17.97
CA ASN A 20 5.42 33.06 -18.33
C ASN A 20 6.70 32.91 -17.50
N ARG A 21 7.79 32.54 -18.19
CA ARG A 21 9.17 32.75 -17.75
C ARG A 21 9.40 34.26 -17.65
N SER A 22 9.40 34.79 -16.44
CA SER A 22 9.95 36.14 -16.22
C SER A 22 11.47 36.08 -16.27
N ARG A 23 11.99 36.91 -17.16
CA ARG A 23 13.39 37.07 -17.55
C ARG A 23 14.11 37.90 -16.49
N SER A 24 15.29 37.44 -16.08
CA SER A 24 16.27 38.22 -15.35
C SER A 24 16.99 39.20 -16.30
N GLU A 25 17.17 40.44 -15.86
CA GLU A 25 18.08 41.41 -16.50
C GLU A 25 19.34 41.65 -15.64
N PRO A 26 20.48 42.01 -16.26
CA PRO A 26 21.79 42.10 -15.62
C PRO A 26 22.10 43.51 -15.09
N GLY A 27 22.78 43.59 -13.93
CA GLY A 27 23.38 44.83 -13.42
C GLY A 27 24.89 44.93 -13.72
N PRO A 28 25.46 46.14 -13.92
CA PRO A 28 26.87 46.35 -14.28
C PRO A 28 27.84 46.38 -13.07
N PRO A 29 29.18 46.39 -13.30
CA PRO A 29 30.19 45.95 -12.33
C PRO A 29 30.97 47.08 -11.64
N THR A 30 31.42 46.85 -10.41
CA THR A 30 32.53 47.62 -9.81
C THR A 30 33.45 46.73 -8.96
N LEU A 31 34.74 46.77 -9.30
CA LEU A 31 35.93 46.21 -8.64
C LEU A 31 36.11 46.85 -7.24
N LYS A 32 36.69 46.24 -6.19
CA LYS A 32 38.08 45.80 -6.03
C LYS A 32 38.27 44.94 -4.76
N LEU A 33 39.01 43.84 -4.92
CA LEU A 33 40.18 43.37 -4.16
C LEU A 33 40.32 43.69 -2.66
N ILE A 34 40.47 42.67 -1.81
CA ILE A 34 41.66 42.41 -0.94
C ILE A 34 41.67 40.92 -0.56
N SER A 35 42.84 40.29 -0.73
CA SER A 35 43.19 38.93 -0.34
C SER A 35 43.45 38.78 1.16
N SER A 36 43.17 37.59 1.71
CA SER A 36 44.10 36.91 2.64
C SER A 36 43.71 35.43 2.84
N THR A 37 44.68 34.57 2.54
CA THR A 37 44.75 33.12 2.79
C THR A 37 44.77 32.75 4.30
N PRO A 38 44.66 31.46 4.67
CA PRO A 38 44.01 30.99 5.90
C PRO A 38 45.00 30.71 7.05
N PRO A 39 44.48 30.48 8.27
CA PRO A 39 45.16 29.59 9.21
C PRO A 39 44.28 28.41 9.66
N LYS A 40 44.81 27.22 9.40
CA LYS A 40 44.96 26.07 10.31
C LYS A 40 43.76 25.66 11.20
N ARG A 41 43.11 24.57 10.76
CA ARG A 41 42.85 23.33 11.53
C ARG A 41 42.42 23.50 12.99
N CYS A 42 41.11 23.52 13.23
CA CYS A 42 40.53 23.02 14.47
C CYS A 42 39.97 21.62 14.22
N LYS A 43 40.76 20.60 14.58
CA LYS A 43 40.28 19.23 14.73
C LYS A 43 39.51 19.21 16.05
N LEU A 44 38.18 19.30 15.98
CA LEU A 44 37.32 19.03 17.13
C LEU A 44 36.70 17.67 16.89
N GLU A 45 37.28 16.65 17.52
CA GLU A 45 36.60 15.37 17.72
C GLU A 45 35.48 15.61 18.74
N THR A 46 34.36 16.13 18.25
CA THR A 46 33.11 16.00 18.97
C THR A 46 32.54 14.66 18.55
N ALA A 47 32.66 13.69 19.45
CA ALA A 47 31.94 12.43 19.39
C ALA A 47 30.53 12.73 18.87
N SER A 48 30.19 12.18 17.71
CA SER A 48 28.82 12.12 17.24
C SER A 48 28.06 11.29 18.24
N VAL A 49 27.58 11.92 19.31
CA VAL A 49 26.57 11.36 20.19
C VAL A 49 25.33 11.28 19.31
N SER A 50 25.19 10.13 18.65
CA SER A 50 24.00 9.76 17.92
C SER A 50 22.81 9.99 18.84
N LEU A 51 21.91 10.86 18.42
CA LEU A 51 20.61 11.02 19.07
C LEU A 51 20.01 9.61 19.24
N PRO A 52 19.43 9.29 20.41
CA PRO A 52 18.75 8.02 20.60
C PRO A 52 17.70 7.85 19.49
N ALA A 53 17.63 6.64 18.93
CA ALA A 53 16.64 6.31 17.92
C ALA A 53 15.25 6.75 18.42
N SER A 54 14.54 7.51 17.59
CA SER A 54 13.21 8.05 17.90
C SER A 54 12.29 6.96 18.51
N PRO A 55 11.52 7.25 19.58
CA PRO A 55 10.65 6.29 20.27
C PRO A 55 9.59 5.61 19.37
N CYS A 56 9.38 6.13 18.16
CA CYS A 56 8.43 5.61 17.19
C CYS A 56 8.83 4.25 16.62
N ALA A 57 10.12 3.93 16.51
CA ALA A 57 10.57 2.66 15.93
C ALA A 57 10.25 1.47 16.84
N GLU A 58 10.48 1.64 18.14
CA GLU A 58 10.21 0.62 19.15
C GLU A 58 8.71 0.34 19.27
N SER A 59 7.90 1.40 19.30
CA SER A 59 6.43 1.30 19.31
C SER A 59 5.89 0.53 18.11
N ALA A 60 6.42 0.79 16.91
CA ALA A 60 6.01 0.07 15.70
C ALA A 60 6.41 -1.41 15.72
N SER A 61 7.57 -1.74 16.30
CA SER A 61 8.04 -3.12 16.43
C SER A 61 7.18 -3.95 17.41
N ILE A 62 6.73 -3.34 18.50
CA ILE A 62 5.83 -3.96 19.48
C ILE A 62 4.45 -4.20 18.86
N GLN A 63 3.89 -3.18 18.21
CA GLN A 63 2.62 -3.30 17.48
C GLN A 63 2.67 -4.41 16.43
N ARG A 64 3.78 -4.48 15.67
CA ARG A 64 4.00 -5.56 14.71
C ARG A 64 3.93 -6.93 15.37
N SER A 65 4.67 -7.13 16.46
CA SER A 65 4.68 -8.41 17.18
C SER A 65 3.29 -8.80 17.68
N LEU A 66 2.53 -7.85 18.26
CA LEU A 66 1.18 -8.08 18.75
C LEU A 66 0.20 -8.49 17.64
N ILE A 67 0.29 -7.85 16.48
CA ILE A 67 -0.56 -8.14 15.33
C ILE A 67 -0.20 -9.50 14.75
N LEU A 68 1.07 -9.78 14.48
CA LEU A 68 1.51 -11.06 13.91
C LEU A 68 1.22 -12.25 14.82
N LYS A 69 1.16 -12.06 16.15
CA LYS A 69 0.70 -13.09 17.10
C LYS A 69 -0.77 -13.49 16.90
N LYS A 70 -1.62 -12.59 16.40
CA LYS A 70 -3.03 -12.88 16.09
C LYS A 70 -3.22 -13.50 14.71
N VAL A 71 -2.19 -13.48 13.85
CA VAL A 71 -2.24 -14.02 12.50
C VAL A 71 -1.98 -15.52 12.52
N LYS A 72 -2.96 -16.28 12.03
CA LYS A 72 -2.82 -17.72 11.76
C LYS A 72 -2.26 -17.92 10.35
N TYR A 73 -1.72 -19.10 10.08
CA TYR A 73 -1.33 -19.50 8.73
C TYR A 73 -2.24 -20.62 8.21
N LEU A 74 -2.31 -20.75 6.90
CA LEU A 74 -3.03 -21.78 6.20
C LEU A 74 -2.17 -22.32 5.06
N GLU A 75 -2.07 -23.64 4.98
CA GLU A 75 -1.42 -24.32 3.86
C GLU A 75 -2.36 -24.39 2.64
N PRO A 76 -1.82 -24.46 1.41
CA PRO A 76 -2.61 -24.56 0.19
C PRO A 76 -3.64 -25.71 0.22
N ASP A 77 -3.25 -26.87 0.73
CA ASP A 77 -4.15 -28.03 0.88
C ASP A 77 -5.31 -27.75 1.84
N GLY A 78 -5.06 -26.99 2.91
CA GLY A 78 -6.09 -26.56 3.85
C GLY A 78 -7.09 -25.59 3.21
N LEU A 79 -6.62 -24.70 2.32
CA LEU A 79 -7.51 -23.84 1.56
C LEU A 79 -8.33 -24.63 0.54
N LYS A 80 -7.71 -25.59 -0.17
CA LYS A 80 -8.40 -26.47 -1.11
C LYS A 80 -9.56 -27.20 -0.43
N GLN A 81 -9.31 -27.81 0.73
CA GLN A 81 -10.37 -28.48 1.50
C GLN A 81 -11.48 -27.51 1.92
N LYS A 82 -11.14 -26.28 2.34
CA LYS A 82 -12.12 -25.23 2.66
C LYS A 82 -12.95 -24.78 1.44
N LEU A 83 -12.41 -24.89 0.23
CA LEU A 83 -13.10 -24.52 -1.01
C LEU A 83 -14.03 -25.65 -1.50
N GLU A 84 -13.62 -26.90 -1.32
CA GLU A 84 -14.41 -28.10 -1.68
C GLU A 84 -15.60 -28.33 -0.73
N ASN A 85 -15.51 -27.87 0.51
CA ASN A 85 -16.61 -27.97 1.47
C ASN A 85 -17.83 -27.12 1.06
N CYS A 86 -18.95 -27.77 0.66
CA CYS A 86 -20.19 -27.12 0.21
C CYS A 86 -21.03 -26.40 1.29
N ARG A 87 -20.44 -26.03 2.42
CA ARG A 87 -21.15 -25.30 3.50
C ARG A 87 -21.07 -23.79 3.25
N PRO A 88 -22.01 -22.98 3.78
CA PRO A 88 -21.87 -21.52 3.70
C PRO A 88 -20.48 -21.12 4.19
N LYS A 89 -19.78 -20.32 3.36
CA LYS A 89 -18.41 -19.91 3.64
C LYS A 89 -18.40 -19.02 4.88
N ASN A 90 -17.71 -19.47 5.92
CA ASN A 90 -17.50 -18.68 7.14
C ASN A 90 -16.25 -17.77 7.05
N TYR A 91 -15.69 -17.64 5.83
CA TYR A 91 -14.45 -16.91 5.56
C TYR A 91 -14.56 -16.07 4.29
N VAL A 92 -13.85 -14.94 4.26
CA VAL A 92 -13.60 -14.17 3.03
C VAL A 92 -12.17 -14.43 2.57
N LEU A 93 -11.96 -14.51 1.26
CA LEU A 93 -10.64 -14.63 0.66
C LEU A 93 -10.22 -13.29 0.04
N LEU A 94 -9.05 -12.79 0.40
CA LEU A 94 -8.48 -11.52 -0.08
C LEU A 94 -7.21 -11.77 -0.89
N ASP A 95 -7.19 -11.22 -2.11
CA ASP A 95 -5.99 -11.17 -2.96
C ASP A 95 -5.33 -9.79 -2.79
N CYS A 96 -4.10 -9.77 -2.27
CA CYS A 96 -3.31 -8.55 -2.08
C CYS A 96 -2.28 -8.29 -3.20
N ARG A 97 -2.28 -9.08 -4.27
CA ARG A 97 -1.45 -8.86 -5.46
C ARG A 97 -1.96 -7.67 -6.26
N SER A 98 -1.13 -7.23 -7.20
CA SER A 98 -1.50 -6.14 -8.10
C SER A 98 -2.78 -6.46 -8.88
N PHE A 99 -3.54 -5.44 -9.25
CA PHE A 99 -4.76 -5.60 -10.05
C PHE A 99 -4.52 -6.41 -11.33
N THR A 100 -3.36 -6.21 -11.98
CA THR A 100 -2.96 -6.99 -13.15
C THR A 100 -2.80 -8.47 -12.82
N ALA A 101 -2.06 -8.82 -11.77
CA ALA A 101 -1.86 -10.21 -11.37
C ALA A 101 -3.20 -10.90 -11.00
N TYR A 102 -4.07 -10.20 -10.27
CA TYR A 102 -5.40 -10.69 -9.95
C TYR A 102 -6.23 -10.99 -11.20
N ASN A 103 -6.22 -10.09 -12.20
CA ASN A 103 -6.99 -10.29 -13.43
C ASN A 103 -6.40 -11.36 -14.34
N LEU A 104 -5.09 -11.61 -14.28
CA LEU A 104 -4.44 -12.70 -15.02
C LEU A 104 -4.89 -14.06 -14.47
N SER A 105 -4.90 -14.20 -13.14
CA SER A 105 -5.36 -15.41 -12.46
C SER A 105 -5.56 -15.11 -10.99
N HIS A 106 -6.61 -15.63 -10.37
CA HIS A 106 -6.82 -15.54 -8.93
C HIS A 106 -7.60 -16.76 -8.43
N ILE A 107 -7.51 -17.02 -7.12
CA ILE A 107 -8.29 -18.09 -6.48
C ILE A 107 -9.77 -17.74 -6.55
N ILE A 108 -10.60 -18.71 -6.94
CA ILE A 108 -12.03 -18.53 -7.18
C ILE A 108 -12.73 -17.91 -5.95
N GLY A 109 -13.41 -16.78 -6.16
CA GLY A 109 -14.12 -16.05 -5.13
C GLY A 109 -13.24 -15.19 -4.22
N ALA A 110 -11.96 -15.02 -4.54
CA ALA A 110 -11.11 -14.02 -3.91
C ALA A 110 -11.57 -12.60 -4.27
N ILE A 111 -11.39 -11.67 -3.34
CA ILE A 111 -11.64 -10.25 -3.52
C ILE A 111 -10.31 -9.53 -3.61
N ASN A 112 -10.07 -8.82 -4.71
CA ASN A 112 -8.86 -8.02 -4.85
C ASN A 112 -8.88 -6.78 -3.96
N VAL A 113 -7.81 -6.57 -3.22
CA VAL A 113 -7.57 -5.37 -2.41
C VAL A 113 -6.37 -4.65 -2.97
N ASN A 114 -6.58 -3.46 -3.55
CA ASN A 114 -5.54 -2.65 -4.20
C ASN A 114 -4.61 -1.98 -3.16
N CYS A 115 -3.89 -2.77 -2.37
CA CYS A 115 -2.98 -2.29 -1.33
C CYS A 115 -1.53 -2.15 -1.81
N SER A 116 -1.21 -2.68 -3.00
CA SER A 116 0.12 -2.62 -3.61
C SER A 116 0.51 -1.19 -4.02
N ASP A 117 -0.47 -0.37 -4.42
CA ASP A 117 -0.24 1.00 -4.85
C ASP A 117 0.14 1.95 -3.71
N ARG A 118 1.15 2.80 -3.95
CA ARG A 118 1.64 3.79 -2.99
C ARG A 118 0.52 4.72 -2.47
N TYR A 119 -0.44 5.06 -3.32
CA TYR A 119 -1.55 5.95 -2.96
C TYR A 119 -2.50 5.31 -1.94
N ASN A 120 -2.97 4.10 -2.23
CA ASN A 120 -3.87 3.35 -1.36
C ASN A 120 -3.20 2.98 -0.04
N ARG A 121 -1.93 2.56 -0.10
CA ARG A 121 -1.11 2.27 1.07
C ARG A 121 -1.05 3.47 2.04
N LYS A 122 -0.80 4.68 1.52
CA LYS A 122 -0.77 5.91 2.35
C LYS A 122 -2.13 6.25 2.94
N ARG A 123 -3.23 5.99 2.22
CA ARG A 123 -4.58 6.25 2.74
C ARG A 123 -4.94 5.29 3.86
N LEU A 124 -4.64 4.00 3.70
CA LEU A 124 -4.88 2.97 4.71
C LEU A 124 -4.05 3.25 5.97
N GLN A 125 -2.76 3.54 5.83
CA GLN A 125 -1.88 3.92 6.96
C GLN A 125 -2.35 5.14 7.75
N ARG A 126 -3.07 6.06 7.11
CA ARG A 126 -3.60 7.28 7.73
C ARG A 126 -5.04 7.14 8.20
N GLY A 127 -5.64 5.95 8.09
CA GLY A 127 -7.06 5.72 8.38
C GLY A 127 -8.03 6.48 7.46
N LYS A 128 -7.58 6.94 6.28
CA LYS A 128 -8.39 7.66 5.29
C LYS A 128 -9.08 6.74 4.26
N ALA A 129 -8.91 5.44 4.43
CA ALA A 129 -9.54 4.39 3.64
C ALA A 129 -9.61 3.13 4.50
N THR A 130 -10.71 2.40 4.35
CA THR A 130 -10.88 1.05 4.91
C THR A 130 -10.54 -0.01 3.85
N LEU A 131 -10.40 -1.29 4.23
CA LEU A 131 -10.23 -2.38 3.25
C LEU A 131 -11.34 -2.41 2.21
N ALA A 132 -12.57 -2.13 2.65
CA ALA A 132 -13.75 -2.02 1.80
C ALA A 132 -13.66 -0.87 0.77
N ASP A 133 -12.89 0.18 1.06
CA ASP A 133 -12.66 1.29 0.12
C ASP A 133 -11.53 1.03 -0.88
N LEU A 134 -10.65 0.06 -0.59
CA LEU A 134 -9.56 -0.35 -1.48
C LEU A 134 -9.99 -1.38 -2.53
N THR A 135 -11.23 -1.85 -2.45
CA THR A 135 -11.81 -2.83 -3.34
C THR A 135 -12.47 -2.14 -4.53
N SER A 136 -12.26 -2.65 -5.75
CA SER A 136 -12.81 -2.04 -6.97
C SER A 136 -14.30 -2.29 -7.17
N SER A 137 -14.82 -3.44 -6.72
CA SER A 137 -16.22 -3.84 -6.90
C SER A 137 -17.12 -3.38 -5.73
N LYS A 138 -18.31 -2.86 -6.06
CA LYS A 138 -19.33 -2.47 -5.07
C LYS A 138 -19.86 -3.67 -4.28
N GLU A 139 -20.04 -4.80 -4.95
CA GLU A 139 -20.51 -6.04 -4.31
C GLU A 139 -19.50 -6.53 -3.26
N SER A 140 -18.23 -6.56 -3.62
CA SER A 140 -17.14 -6.94 -2.71
C SER A 140 -17.02 -6.00 -1.52
N LYS A 141 -17.27 -4.69 -1.74
CA LYS A 141 -17.35 -3.70 -0.66
C LYS A 141 -18.47 -4.02 0.33
N GLU A 142 -19.63 -4.47 -0.15
CA GLU A 142 -20.74 -4.87 0.72
C GLU A 142 -20.43 -6.15 1.49
N ILE A 143 -19.79 -7.13 0.85
CA ILE A 143 -19.35 -8.38 1.50
C ILE A 143 -18.40 -8.08 2.67
N LEU A 144 -17.41 -7.22 2.47
CA LEU A 144 -16.46 -6.84 3.52
C LEU A 144 -17.11 -6.09 4.68
N LYS A 145 -18.12 -5.26 4.39
CA LYS A 145 -18.89 -4.52 5.38
C LYS A 145 -19.88 -5.38 6.16
N LYS A 146 -20.35 -6.50 5.62
CA LYS A 146 -21.48 -7.25 6.16
C LYS A 146 -21.25 -7.93 7.53
N MET A 147 -20.09 -7.74 8.18
CA MET A 147 -19.73 -8.22 9.55
C MET A 147 -19.99 -9.71 9.83
N SER A 148 -20.40 -10.51 8.85
CA SER A 148 -20.83 -11.89 9.06
C SER A 148 -19.68 -12.88 9.05
N HIS A 149 -18.52 -12.51 8.49
CA HIS A 149 -17.39 -13.39 8.32
C HIS A 149 -16.35 -13.11 9.41
N LYS A 150 -16.15 -14.08 10.31
CA LYS A 150 -15.18 -13.99 11.40
C LYS A 150 -13.75 -14.24 10.94
N GLU A 151 -13.57 -15.03 9.88
CA GLU A 151 -12.27 -15.40 9.33
C GLU A 151 -12.01 -14.65 8.01
N VAL A 152 -10.80 -14.11 7.86
CA VAL A 152 -10.36 -13.44 6.62
C VAL A 152 -9.04 -14.07 6.21
N ILE A 153 -9.07 -14.79 5.10
CA ILE A 153 -7.89 -15.43 4.50
C ILE A 153 -7.27 -14.43 3.53
N VAL A 154 -5.98 -14.18 3.65
CA VAL A 154 -5.21 -13.22 2.85
C VAL A 154 -4.08 -13.96 2.17
N TYR A 155 -3.82 -13.66 0.90
CA TYR A 155 -2.68 -14.20 0.18
C TYR A 155 -2.04 -13.13 -0.72
N ASP A 156 -0.76 -13.31 -1.00
CA ASP A 156 -0.02 -12.55 -2.00
C ASP A 156 0.75 -13.51 -2.92
N GLU A 157 1.77 -13.00 -3.61
CA GLU A 157 2.51 -13.74 -4.63
C GLU A 157 3.61 -14.65 -4.06
N SER A 158 4.20 -14.30 -2.91
CA SER A 158 5.44 -14.95 -2.46
C SER A 158 5.66 -14.99 -0.94
N THR A 159 4.70 -14.55 -0.12
CA THR A 159 4.88 -14.59 1.33
C THR A 159 4.80 -16.03 1.83
N SER A 160 5.97 -16.63 2.07
CA SER A 160 6.09 -17.98 2.66
C SER A 160 6.14 -17.96 4.19
N ASP A 161 6.32 -16.79 4.80
CA ASP A 161 6.59 -16.68 6.23
C ASP A 161 6.06 -15.34 6.79
N LYS A 162 5.25 -15.41 7.86
CA LYS A 162 4.65 -14.22 8.49
C LYS A 162 5.70 -13.38 9.23
N GLU A 163 6.78 -13.98 9.71
CA GLU A 163 7.86 -13.29 10.40
C GLU A 163 8.65 -12.34 9.47
N ARG A 164 8.54 -12.52 8.15
CA ARG A 164 9.14 -11.64 7.13
C ARG A 164 8.34 -10.37 6.86
N ILE A 165 7.07 -10.32 7.27
CA ILE A 165 6.16 -9.20 6.99
C ILE A 165 6.55 -7.99 7.84
N THR A 166 7.24 -7.02 7.25
CA THR A 166 7.66 -5.78 7.93
C THR A 166 6.50 -4.79 8.10
N VAL A 167 6.63 -3.79 8.99
CA VAL A 167 5.61 -2.73 9.18
C VAL A 167 5.34 -1.89 7.92
N THR A 168 6.28 -1.90 6.97
CA THR A 168 6.16 -1.23 5.69
C THR A 168 5.50 -2.11 4.62
N HIS A 169 5.35 -3.42 4.87
CA HIS A 169 4.77 -4.34 3.92
C HIS A 169 3.27 -4.06 3.70
N PRO A 170 2.74 -4.13 2.47
CA PRO A 170 1.30 -3.96 2.22
C PRO A 170 0.43 -4.93 3.03
N LEU A 171 0.84 -6.20 3.11
CA LEU A 171 0.13 -7.20 3.91
C LEU A 171 0.02 -6.80 5.38
N PHE A 172 1.05 -6.15 5.96
CA PHE A 172 0.97 -5.74 7.36
C PHE A 172 -0.23 -4.84 7.60
N LEU A 173 -0.45 -3.86 6.73
CA LEU A 173 -1.57 -2.92 6.85
C LEU A 173 -2.93 -3.61 6.72
N VAL A 174 -3.01 -4.61 5.83
CA VAL A 174 -4.24 -5.40 5.67
C VAL A 174 -4.50 -6.22 6.92
N LEU A 175 -3.49 -6.91 7.45
CA LEU A 175 -3.59 -7.69 8.68
C LEU A 175 -3.92 -6.80 9.89
N SER A 176 -3.30 -5.63 10.01
CA SER A 176 -3.62 -4.62 11.02
C SER A 176 -5.10 -4.23 10.96
N SER A 177 -5.60 -3.88 9.78
CA SER A 177 -6.99 -3.46 9.60
C SER A 177 -7.99 -4.59 9.92
N ILE A 178 -7.67 -5.84 9.59
CA ILE A 178 -8.49 -7.01 9.96
C ILE A 178 -8.54 -7.19 11.48
N VAL A 179 -7.39 -7.05 12.16
CA VAL A 179 -7.30 -7.17 13.62
C VAL A 179 -8.04 -6.03 14.32
N GLU A 180 -7.96 -4.80 13.80
CA GLU A 180 -8.70 -3.63 14.31
C GLU A 180 -10.21 -3.81 14.18
N GLU A 181 -10.68 -4.49 13.14
CA GLU A 181 -12.09 -4.88 12.97
C GLU A 181 -12.53 -6.08 13.82
N ASN A 182 -11.67 -6.57 14.74
CA ASN A 182 -11.90 -7.76 15.57
C ASN A 182 -12.18 -9.05 14.78
N LYS A 183 -11.62 -9.16 13.58
CA LYS A 183 -11.68 -10.37 12.74
C LYS A 183 -10.42 -11.22 12.92
N GLN A 184 -10.49 -12.49 12.51
CA GLN A 184 -9.34 -13.41 12.54
C GLN A 184 -8.61 -13.39 11.20
N PRO A 185 -7.40 -12.79 11.11
CA PRO A 185 -6.59 -12.89 9.91
C PRO A 185 -5.92 -14.26 9.81
N VAL A 186 -5.99 -14.84 8.61
CA VAL A 186 -5.31 -16.08 8.23
C VAL A 186 -4.48 -15.78 6.99
N LEU A 187 -3.19 -16.06 7.03
CA LEU A 187 -2.28 -15.89 5.89
C LEU A 187 -2.14 -17.22 5.16
N LEU A 188 -2.45 -17.25 3.88
CA LEU A 188 -2.12 -18.39 3.02
C LEU A 188 -0.62 -18.35 2.72
N LEU A 189 0.09 -19.44 3.01
CA LEU A 189 1.50 -19.56 2.73
C LEU A 189 1.71 -20.22 1.36
N GLY A 190 2.71 -19.75 0.62
CA GLY A 190 3.14 -20.32 -0.66
C GLY A 190 3.07 -19.33 -1.82
N GLU A 191 3.57 -19.77 -2.97
CA GLU A 191 3.47 -19.04 -4.23
C GLU A 191 2.14 -19.40 -4.93
N CYS A 192 1.37 -18.39 -5.31
CA CYS A 192 0.02 -18.53 -5.88
C CYS A 192 -0.10 -17.96 -7.29
#